data_AF-A0A538RKD9-F1
#
_entry.id   AF-A0A538RKD9-F1
#
_cell.length_a   1.000
_cell.length_b   1.000
_cell.length_c   1.000
_cell.angle_alpha   90.00
_cell.angle_beta   90.00
_cell.angle_gamma   90.00
#
_symmetry.space_group_name_H-M   'P 1'
#
loop_
_entity.id
_entity.type
_entity.pdbx_description
1 polymer ?
#
loop_
_entity_poly.entity_id
_entity_poly.type
_entity_poly.pdbx_seq_one_letter_code
_entity_poly.pdbx_strand_id
1 'polypeptide(L)'
;MQLMKQLSIKGLFLPAIALCSLLLSGNAAHAALVTYSFTGGVSNLNGPLLPTVNLLSPVSGTFQFDNSPAVGGNYAGVVTNLTLNIGGYTSSFEPGANAVTILKNIDLGDGFNGDRWRLVTAATGLPINGYSPFRFDLTLDREGSLFANTDMQNPPSLSSLTGSRWRLIFENAGGNLVRVQGAFSSLTAVPLPAAVILFGAGLISLVGLGAGGLRNLRWPQV
;
A
#
# COMPACT_ATOMS: atom_id res chain seq x y z
N MET A 1 -76.29 4.02 -6.90
CA MET A 1 -75.64 2.87 -7.54
C MET A 1 -74.12 3.07 -7.44
N GLN A 2 -73.40 2.02 -7.06
CA GLN A 2 -72.04 1.94 -6.51
C GLN A 2 -70.97 2.73 -7.30
N LEU A 3 -70.10 3.53 -6.65
CA LEU A 3 -68.86 3.18 -5.95
C LEU A 3 -67.75 2.69 -6.90
N MET A 4 -66.82 3.58 -7.24
CA MET A 4 -65.44 3.22 -7.65
C MET A 4 -64.52 4.44 -7.45
N LYS A 5 -63.88 4.48 -6.28
CA LYS A 5 -62.83 5.44 -5.93
C LYS A 5 -61.50 4.78 -6.31
N GLN A 6 -60.94 5.11 -7.47
CA GLN A 6 -59.60 4.66 -7.86
C GLN A 6 -58.57 5.38 -6.97
N LEU A 7 -58.04 4.66 -6.00
CA LEU A 7 -56.88 5.10 -5.20
C LEU A 7 -55.62 4.95 -6.04
N SER A 8 -55.06 6.10 -6.45
CA SER A 8 -53.78 6.22 -7.12
C SER A 8 -52.65 5.83 -6.16
N ILE A 9 -52.18 4.58 -6.26
CA ILE A 9 -50.90 4.13 -5.69
C ILE A 9 -49.79 4.66 -6.61
N LYS A 10 -49.40 5.93 -6.44
CA LYS A 10 -48.28 6.53 -7.19
C LYS A 10 -47.24 7.24 -6.30
N GLY A 11 -47.22 6.93 -5.00
CA GLY A 11 -46.45 7.71 -4.02
C GLY A 11 -45.17 7.09 -3.44
N LEU A 12 -44.71 5.91 -3.89
CA LEU A 12 -43.67 5.16 -3.15
C LEU A 12 -42.43 4.70 -3.93
N PHE A 13 -42.31 5.05 -5.22
CA PHE A 13 -41.13 4.65 -6.03
C PHE A 13 -40.08 5.76 -6.23
N LEU A 14 -40.31 6.97 -5.73
CA LEU A 14 -39.42 8.11 -5.96
C LEU A 14 -38.26 8.31 -4.95
N PRO A 15 -38.27 7.81 -3.68
CA PRO A 15 -37.14 8.09 -2.79
C PRO A 15 -35.96 7.12 -2.99
N ALA A 16 -36.18 5.92 -3.54
CA ALA A 16 -35.11 4.94 -3.73
C ALA A 16 -34.14 5.31 -4.86
N ILE A 17 -34.64 5.91 -5.94
CA ILE A 17 -33.81 6.29 -7.10
C ILE A 17 -32.98 7.55 -6.81
N ALA A 18 -33.51 8.47 -6.00
CA ALA A 18 -32.79 9.67 -5.54
C ALA A 18 -31.65 9.34 -4.56
N LEU A 19 -31.81 8.30 -3.73
CA LEU A 19 -30.76 7.87 -2.81
C LEU A 19 -29.63 7.10 -3.54
N CYS A 20 -29.96 6.30 -4.55
CA CYS A 20 -28.97 5.62 -5.38
C CYS A 20 -28.13 6.59 -6.24
N SER A 21 -28.67 7.76 -6.62
CA SER A 21 -27.96 8.77 -7.40
C SER A 21 -27.00 9.63 -6.57
N LEU A 22 -27.19 9.73 -5.25
CA LEU A 22 -26.25 10.35 -4.31
C LEU A 22 -25.05 9.45 -3.95
N LEU A 23 -25.17 8.13 -4.13
CA LEU A 23 -24.06 7.18 -3.94
C LEU A 23 -23.15 7.07 -5.18
N LEU A 24 -23.55 7.64 -6.32
CA LEU A 24 -22.78 7.61 -7.57
C LEU A 24 -21.88 8.85 -7.76
N SER A 25 -22.00 9.88 -6.92
CA SER A 25 -21.21 11.12 -7.00
C SER A 25 -20.02 11.14 -6.03
N GLY A 26 -19.36 9.99 -5.85
CA GLY A 26 -18.33 9.79 -4.84
C GLY A 26 -17.06 9.13 -5.35
N ASN A 27 -16.60 9.45 -6.56
CA ASN A 27 -15.21 9.16 -6.95
C ASN A 27 -14.25 10.16 -6.28
N ALA A 28 -14.35 10.32 -4.96
CA ALA A 28 -13.19 10.75 -4.19
C ALA A 28 -12.28 9.52 -4.19
N ALA A 29 -11.17 9.57 -4.92
CA ALA A 29 -10.09 8.60 -4.79
C ALA A 29 -9.56 8.71 -3.36
N HIS A 30 -10.19 8.01 -2.43
CA HIS A 30 -9.69 7.86 -1.07
C HIS A 30 -8.31 7.24 -1.15
N ALA A 31 -7.33 7.86 -0.50
CA ALA A 31 -6.03 7.26 -0.26
C ALA A 31 -6.26 5.88 0.36
N ALA A 32 -5.96 4.84 -0.39
CA ALA A 32 -6.07 3.47 0.06
C ALA A 32 -4.68 3.03 0.51
N LEU A 33 -4.60 2.57 1.76
CA LEU A 33 -3.38 1.99 2.31
C LEU A 33 -3.07 0.71 1.53
N VAL A 34 -1.96 0.73 0.80
CA VAL A 34 -1.44 -0.43 0.08
C VAL A 34 -0.45 -1.14 0.98
N THR A 35 -0.62 -2.45 1.16
CA THR A 35 0.33 -3.29 1.92
C THR A 35 0.88 -4.37 1.02
N TYR A 36 2.20 -4.43 0.88
CA TYR A 36 2.90 -5.51 0.19
C TYR A 36 3.76 -6.30 1.16
N SER A 37 3.84 -7.61 0.92
CA SER A 37 4.82 -8.50 1.53
C SER A 37 5.80 -9.00 0.48
N PHE A 38 7.04 -9.20 0.87
CA PHE A 38 8.09 -9.66 -0.02
C PHE A 38 8.95 -10.73 0.63
N THR A 39 9.55 -11.57 -0.23
CA THR A 39 10.65 -12.46 0.13
C THR A 39 11.78 -12.35 -0.89
N GLY A 40 12.98 -12.75 -0.50
CA GLY A 40 14.14 -12.68 -1.38
C GLY A 40 15.39 -13.28 -0.76
N GLY A 41 16.53 -12.92 -1.33
CA GLY A 41 17.85 -13.28 -0.82
C GLY A 41 18.82 -12.11 -0.90
N VAL A 42 19.97 -12.26 -0.25
CA VAL A 42 21.08 -11.32 -0.29
C VAL A 42 21.99 -11.67 -1.46
N SER A 43 22.31 -10.69 -2.31
CA SER A 43 23.21 -10.89 -3.46
C SER A 43 24.55 -10.20 -3.28
N ASN A 44 24.61 -9.13 -2.48
CA ASN A 44 25.85 -8.41 -2.21
C ASN A 44 25.76 -7.74 -0.83
N LEU A 45 26.86 -7.74 -0.09
CA LEU A 45 26.95 -7.11 1.22
C LEU A 45 28.37 -6.62 1.46
N ASN A 46 28.52 -5.52 2.19
CA ASN A 46 29.81 -5.01 2.62
C ASN A 46 30.34 -5.76 3.85
N GLY A 47 31.65 -6.03 3.88
CA GLY A 47 32.32 -6.80 4.94
C GLY A 47 32.00 -6.42 6.38
N PRO A 48 31.87 -5.12 6.74
CA PRO A 48 31.53 -4.71 8.11
C PRO A 48 30.17 -5.21 8.63
N LEU A 49 29.28 -5.70 7.77
CA LEU A 49 27.98 -6.25 8.16
C LEU A 49 28.04 -7.74 8.53
N LEU A 50 29.18 -8.40 8.27
CA LEU A 50 29.43 -9.80 8.65
C LEU A 50 29.83 -9.92 10.13
N PRO A 51 29.53 -11.07 10.78
CA PRO A 51 28.75 -12.20 10.27
C PRO A 51 27.23 -12.05 10.44
N THR A 52 26.77 -10.94 11.06
CA THR A 52 25.37 -10.71 11.43
C THR A 52 24.42 -10.85 10.24
N VAL A 53 24.81 -10.29 9.09
CA VAL A 53 24.11 -10.46 7.82
C VAL A 53 25.03 -11.20 6.86
N ASN A 54 24.54 -12.25 6.19
CA ASN A 54 25.33 -13.06 5.27
C ASN A 54 24.63 -13.29 3.93
N LEU A 55 25.36 -13.77 2.92
CA LEU A 55 24.83 -14.02 1.56
C LEU A 55 23.75 -15.11 1.52
N LEU A 56 23.73 -16.01 2.50
CA LEU A 56 22.75 -17.10 2.61
C LEU A 56 21.53 -16.69 3.45
N SER A 57 21.47 -15.44 3.93
CA SER A 57 20.41 -14.99 4.81
C SER A 57 19.11 -14.88 4.02
N PRO A 58 18.04 -15.57 4.44
CA PRO A 58 16.73 -15.38 3.83
C PRO A 58 16.26 -13.96 4.12
N VAL A 59 15.59 -13.35 3.15
CA VAL A 59 15.05 -12.00 3.27
C VAL A 59 13.55 -12.07 3.22
N SER A 60 12.89 -11.39 4.14
CA SER A 60 11.44 -11.23 4.13
C SER A 60 11.05 -9.88 4.70
N GLY A 61 9.84 -9.43 4.41
CA GLY A 61 9.38 -8.17 4.96
C GLY A 61 8.04 -7.74 4.44
N THR A 62 7.62 -6.58 4.91
CA THR A 62 6.41 -5.88 4.48
C THR A 62 6.69 -4.40 4.34
N PHE A 63 5.95 -3.73 3.48
CA PHE A 63 5.91 -2.27 3.45
C PHE A 63 4.52 -1.78 3.14
N GLN A 64 4.23 -0.58 3.62
CA GLN A 64 2.92 0.05 3.50
C GLN A 64 3.08 1.48 3.02
N PHE A 65 2.19 1.90 2.13
CA PHE A 65 2.14 3.28 1.67
C PHE A 65 0.73 3.67 1.25
N ASP A 66 0.44 4.97 1.34
CA ASP A 66 -0.79 5.55 0.83
C ASP A 66 -0.67 5.88 -0.66
N ASN A 67 -1.64 5.45 -1.46
CA ASN A 67 -1.61 5.66 -2.92
C ASN A 67 -2.12 7.04 -3.38
N SER A 68 -2.20 8.03 -2.47
CA SER A 68 -2.67 9.39 -2.78
C SER A 68 -2.18 10.40 -1.73
N PRO A 69 -1.86 11.66 -2.10
CA PRO A 69 -1.88 12.22 -3.46
C PRO A 69 -0.54 12.08 -4.20
N ALA A 70 -0.60 11.89 -5.52
CA ALA A 70 0.57 11.84 -6.40
C ALA A 70 0.72 13.14 -7.20
N VAL A 71 1.95 13.64 -7.36
CA VAL A 71 2.27 14.70 -8.31
C VAL A 71 3.26 14.17 -9.33
N GLY A 72 2.82 14.00 -10.58
CA GLY A 72 3.70 13.54 -11.67
C GLY A 72 4.34 12.16 -11.45
N GLY A 73 3.67 11.25 -10.72
CA GLY A 73 4.20 9.94 -10.36
C GLY A 73 5.08 9.93 -9.11
N ASN A 74 5.25 11.07 -8.44
CA ASN A 74 5.92 11.16 -7.15
C ASN A 74 4.90 11.23 -6.00
N TYR A 75 5.03 10.32 -5.05
CA TYR A 75 4.21 10.18 -3.85
C TYR A 75 5.13 10.44 -2.66
N ALA A 76 5.23 11.71 -2.23
CA ALA A 76 6.14 12.10 -1.17
C ALA A 76 5.49 11.90 0.21
N GLY A 77 6.22 11.33 1.16
CA GLY A 77 5.77 11.17 2.55
C GLY A 77 4.68 10.12 2.75
N VAL A 78 4.44 9.25 1.76
CA VAL A 78 3.32 8.29 1.79
C VAL A 78 3.65 6.95 2.44
N VAL A 79 4.92 6.63 2.69
CA VAL A 79 5.31 5.37 3.32
C VAL A 79 4.96 5.45 4.79
N THR A 80 4.13 4.51 5.25
CA THR A 80 3.61 4.46 6.62
C THR A 80 4.25 3.37 7.45
N ASN A 81 4.75 2.31 6.81
CA ASN A 81 5.38 1.20 7.50
C ASN A 81 6.37 0.44 6.59
N LEU A 82 7.35 -0.18 7.23
CA LEU A 82 8.36 -1.05 6.64
C LEU A 82 8.85 -1.97 7.76
N THR A 83 8.91 -3.26 7.46
CA THR A 83 9.64 -4.25 8.24
C THR A 83 10.49 -5.06 7.27
N LEU A 84 11.78 -5.14 7.53
CA LEU A 84 12.74 -5.91 6.76
C LEU A 84 13.48 -6.85 7.69
N ASN A 85 13.42 -8.14 7.37
CA ASN A 85 14.10 -9.20 8.07
C ASN A 85 15.16 -9.79 7.14
N ILE A 86 16.40 -9.91 7.61
CA ILE A 86 17.53 -10.50 6.90
C ILE A 86 18.17 -11.53 7.83
N GLY A 87 17.82 -12.81 7.66
CA GLY A 87 18.21 -13.85 8.60
C GLY A 87 17.70 -13.54 10.01
N GLY A 88 18.62 -13.28 10.96
CA GLY A 88 18.29 -12.89 12.33
C GLY A 88 18.24 -11.37 12.57
N TYR A 89 18.50 -10.56 11.55
CA TYR A 89 18.52 -9.10 11.66
C TYR A 89 17.18 -8.49 11.26
N THR A 90 16.70 -7.50 12.02
CA THR A 90 15.47 -6.76 11.70
C THR A 90 15.75 -5.27 11.59
N SER A 91 15.23 -4.65 10.55
CA SER A 91 15.15 -3.20 10.37
C SER A 91 13.70 -2.80 10.14
N SER A 92 13.33 -1.64 10.66
CA SER A 92 11.96 -1.13 10.64
C SER A 92 11.90 0.28 10.06
N PHE A 93 10.70 0.73 9.75
CA PHE A 93 10.41 2.10 9.36
C PHE A 93 10.86 3.10 10.41
N GLU A 94 11.48 4.17 9.95
CA GLU A 94 11.73 5.37 10.74
C GLU A 94 10.96 6.54 10.11
N PRO A 95 10.16 7.28 10.89
CA PRO A 95 9.53 8.50 10.40
C PRO A 95 10.57 9.50 9.87
N GLY A 96 10.42 9.92 8.63
CA GLY A 96 11.37 10.82 7.99
C GLY A 96 11.08 11.00 6.50
N ALA A 97 12.08 11.47 5.76
CA ALA A 97 11.97 11.62 4.31
C ALA A 97 11.77 10.26 3.64
N ASN A 98 10.61 10.09 3.02
CA ASN A 98 10.25 8.89 2.30
C ASN A 98 9.45 9.27 1.04
N ALA A 99 9.46 8.40 0.04
CA ALA A 99 8.67 8.57 -1.16
C ALA A 99 8.48 7.24 -1.90
N VAL A 100 7.36 7.15 -2.62
CA VAL A 100 7.20 6.21 -3.72
C VAL A 100 7.24 7.00 -5.02
N THR A 101 8.00 6.54 -6.01
CA THR A 101 8.15 7.23 -7.29
C THR A 101 7.95 6.25 -8.44
N ILE A 102 7.16 6.68 -9.42
CA ILE A 102 6.92 5.98 -10.68
C ILE A 102 7.51 6.86 -11.77
N LEU A 103 8.60 6.39 -12.36
CA LEU A 103 9.27 7.03 -13.48
C LEU A 103 8.92 6.25 -14.74
N LYS A 104 8.53 6.97 -15.80
CA LYS A 104 8.19 6.35 -17.08
C LYS A 104 9.21 6.68 -18.15
N ASN A 105 9.50 5.72 -19.02
CA ASN A 105 10.38 5.87 -20.16
C ASN A 105 11.73 6.54 -19.81
N ILE A 106 12.38 6.04 -18.77
CA ILE A 106 13.72 6.47 -18.35
C ILE A 106 14.79 5.49 -18.84
N ASP A 107 16.02 5.96 -18.93
CA ASP A 107 17.19 5.10 -19.09
C ASP A 107 17.39 4.25 -17.81
N LEU A 108 17.30 2.93 -17.98
CA LEU A 108 17.48 1.95 -16.91
C LEU A 108 18.94 1.54 -16.75
N GLY A 109 19.82 1.98 -17.64
CA GLY A 109 21.21 1.54 -17.80
C GLY A 109 21.37 0.56 -18.96
N ASP A 110 22.61 0.37 -19.41
CA ASP A 110 23.00 -0.59 -20.44
C ASP A 110 22.24 -0.45 -21.78
N GLY A 111 21.71 0.74 -22.07
CA GLY A 111 20.98 1.05 -23.29
C GLY A 111 19.50 0.66 -23.27
N PHE A 112 18.96 0.24 -22.12
CA PHE A 112 17.55 -0.12 -21.96
C PHE A 112 16.72 1.08 -21.51
N ASN A 113 15.58 1.30 -22.18
CA ASN A 113 14.58 2.27 -21.75
C ASN A 113 13.35 1.56 -21.18
N GLY A 114 12.80 2.11 -20.10
CA GLY A 114 11.58 1.57 -19.54
C GLY A 114 11.08 2.33 -18.33
N ASP A 115 10.28 1.64 -17.55
CA ASP A 115 9.62 2.22 -16.38
C ASP A 115 10.28 1.70 -15.11
N ARG A 116 10.39 2.60 -14.12
CA ARG A 116 10.95 2.30 -12.79
C ARG A 116 9.96 2.65 -11.70
N TRP A 117 9.62 1.67 -10.89
CA TRP A 117 8.96 1.88 -9.61
C TRP A 117 9.99 1.86 -8.49
N ARG A 118 9.99 2.89 -7.66
CA ARG A 118 10.95 3.02 -6.57
C ARG A 118 10.23 3.36 -5.28
N LEU A 119 10.60 2.69 -4.19
CA LEU A 119 10.25 3.09 -2.83
C LEU A 119 11.53 3.43 -2.08
N VAL A 120 11.52 4.56 -1.39
CA VAL A 120 12.61 5.04 -0.55
C VAL A 120 12.04 5.41 0.80
N THR A 121 12.66 4.95 1.87
CA THR A 121 12.30 5.37 3.22
C THR A 121 13.51 5.37 4.13
N ALA A 122 13.47 6.22 5.15
CA ALA A 122 14.35 6.08 6.30
C ALA A 122 14.05 4.74 7.00
N ALA A 123 15.10 4.13 7.53
CA ALA A 123 15.04 2.83 8.17
C ALA A 123 15.91 2.85 9.42
N THR A 124 15.43 2.20 10.47
CA THR A 124 16.10 2.09 11.78
C THR A 124 16.27 0.63 12.17
N GLY A 125 17.10 0.37 13.17
CA GLY A 125 17.38 -0.96 13.69
C GLY A 125 18.63 -0.97 14.56
N LEU A 126 18.95 -2.15 15.12
CA LEU A 126 20.15 -2.28 15.94
C LEU A 126 21.41 -2.07 15.08
N PRO A 127 22.42 -1.35 15.59
CA PRO A 127 23.66 -1.16 14.86
C PRO A 127 24.42 -2.48 14.71
N ILE A 128 25.04 -2.69 13.56
CA ILE A 128 25.95 -3.80 13.29
C ILE A 128 27.36 -3.23 13.22
N ASN A 129 28.24 -3.63 14.15
CA ASN A 129 29.64 -3.18 14.17
C ASN A 129 29.80 -1.64 14.07
N GLY A 130 28.92 -0.88 14.71
CA GLY A 130 28.94 0.58 14.72
C GLY A 130 28.27 1.25 13.51
N TYR A 131 27.63 0.48 12.62
CA TYR A 131 26.82 0.99 11.51
C TYR A 131 25.34 0.82 11.83
N SER A 132 24.59 1.93 11.84
CA SER A 132 23.14 1.92 12.04
C SER A 132 22.43 1.95 10.69
N PRO A 133 21.28 1.27 10.53
CA PRO A 133 20.44 1.46 9.36
C PRO A 133 20.10 2.94 9.21
N PHE A 134 20.06 3.37 7.95
CA PHE A 134 19.78 4.75 7.59
C PHE A 134 18.67 4.82 6.55
N ARG A 135 18.72 3.94 5.54
CA ARG A 135 17.84 4.05 4.38
C ARG A 135 17.55 2.70 3.74
N PHE A 136 16.28 2.46 3.48
CA PHE A 136 15.82 1.35 2.65
C PHE A 136 15.40 1.88 1.28
N ASP A 137 15.91 1.21 0.25
CA ASP A 137 15.54 1.48 -1.14
C ASP A 137 15.06 0.19 -1.79
N LEU A 138 13.93 0.28 -2.48
CA LEU A 138 13.36 -0.74 -3.32
C LEU A 138 13.27 -0.21 -4.75
N THR A 139 13.65 -1.01 -5.73
CA THR A 139 13.56 -0.63 -7.16
C THR A 139 13.08 -1.82 -7.98
N LEU A 140 12.02 -1.59 -8.76
CA LEU A 140 11.48 -2.54 -9.74
C LEU A 140 11.57 -1.88 -11.12
N ASP A 141 12.27 -2.54 -12.03
CA ASP A 141 12.54 -2.06 -13.37
C ASP A 141 11.89 -3.00 -14.38
N ARG A 142 11.27 -2.42 -15.40
CA ARG A 142 10.78 -3.17 -16.56
C ARG A 142 11.06 -2.38 -17.82
N GLU A 143 11.68 -3.05 -18.77
CA GLU A 143 11.84 -2.55 -20.13
C GLU A 143 10.46 -2.39 -20.79
N GLY A 144 10.24 -1.23 -21.43
CA GLY A 144 8.91 -0.84 -21.89
C GLY A 144 8.03 -0.30 -20.76
N SER A 145 6.80 -0.80 -20.62
CA SER A 145 5.80 -0.25 -19.69
C SER A 145 5.60 -1.14 -18.45
N LEU A 146 5.86 -0.61 -17.25
CA LEU A 146 5.72 -1.31 -15.97
C LEU A 146 4.27 -1.37 -15.49
N PHE A 147 3.51 -0.30 -15.76
CA PHE A 147 2.14 -0.19 -15.30
C PHE A 147 1.18 0.09 -16.46
N ALA A 148 0.17 -0.77 -16.62
CA ALA A 148 -0.93 -0.55 -17.56
C ALA A 148 -1.80 0.65 -17.14
N ASN A 149 -1.83 0.98 -15.84
CA ASN A 149 -2.60 2.08 -15.26
C ASN A 149 -1.89 2.64 -14.01
N THR A 150 -2.39 3.71 -13.39
CA THR A 150 -1.84 4.26 -12.14
C THR A 150 -2.32 3.52 -10.88
N ASP A 151 -2.91 2.33 -11.03
CA ASP A 151 -3.45 1.58 -9.90
C ASP A 151 -2.31 0.83 -9.18
N MET A 152 -1.97 1.32 -8.00
CA MET A 152 -0.92 0.76 -7.15
C MET A 152 -1.45 -0.33 -6.21
N GLN A 153 -2.69 -0.79 -6.34
CA GLN A 153 -3.25 -1.84 -5.47
C GLN A 153 -2.65 -3.22 -5.78
N ASN A 154 -2.24 -3.47 -7.04
CA ASN A 154 -1.69 -4.75 -7.48
C ASN A 154 -0.19 -4.61 -7.78
N PRO A 155 0.70 -5.40 -7.14
CA PRO A 155 2.11 -5.34 -7.44
C PRO A 155 2.34 -5.82 -8.89
N PRO A 156 3.30 -5.22 -9.62
CA PRO A 156 3.68 -5.72 -10.93
C PRO A 156 4.23 -7.16 -10.79
N SER A 157 3.86 -8.04 -11.71
CA SER A 157 4.31 -9.43 -11.67
C SER A 157 5.83 -9.50 -11.81
N LEU A 158 6.53 -10.17 -10.87
CA LEU A 158 7.99 -10.26 -10.90
C LEU A 158 8.55 -10.88 -12.18
N SER A 159 7.81 -11.80 -12.81
CA SER A 159 8.17 -12.43 -14.09
C SER A 159 8.18 -11.46 -15.27
N SER A 160 7.53 -10.31 -15.14
CA SER A 160 7.51 -9.26 -16.16
C SER A 160 8.60 -8.21 -15.95
N LEU A 161 9.34 -8.28 -14.84
CA LEU A 161 10.38 -7.32 -14.50
C LEU A 161 11.70 -7.67 -15.16
N THR A 162 12.40 -6.65 -15.64
CA THR A 162 13.78 -6.76 -16.10
C THR A 162 14.76 -6.65 -14.92
N GLY A 163 14.33 -6.03 -13.81
CA GLY A 163 15.11 -5.96 -12.58
C GLY A 163 14.24 -5.85 -11.33
N SER A 164 14.56 -6.62 -10.29
CA SER A 164 13.94 -6.52 -8.97
C SER A 164 15.03 -6.42 -7.91
N ARG A 165 15.13 -5.27 -7.24
CA ARG A 165 16.27 -4.97 -6.35
C ARG A 165 15.78 -4.34 -5.06
N TRP A 166 16.40 -4.72 -3.97
CA TRP A 166 16.26 -4.05 -2.68
C TRP A 166 17.66 -3.80 -2.10
N ARG A 167 17.77 -2.76 -1.28
CA ARG A 167 18.97 -2.51 -0.50
C ARG A 167 18.64 -1.81 0.81
N LEU A 168 19.37 -2.19 1.85
CA LEU A 168 19.43 -1.49 3.12
C LEU A 168 20.81 -0.86 3.25
N ILE A 169 20.85 0.45 3.45
CA ILE A 169 22.05 1.25 3.62
C ILE A 169 22.20 1.54 5.10
N PHE A 170 23.41 1.36 5.61
CA PHE A 170 23.82 1.70 6.95
C PHE A 170 24.86 2.81 6.93
N GLU A 171 24.88 3.60 7.98
CA GLU A 171 25.79 4.71 8.19
C GLU A 171 26.43 4.60 9.57
N ASN A 172 27.71 4.95 9.68
CA ASN A 172 28.39 5.08 10.98
C ASN A 172 28.50 6.55 11.41
N ALA A 173 28.99 6.78 12.63
CA ALA A 173 29.19 8.14 13.16
C ALA A 173 30.16 9.02 12.33
N GLY A 174 30.97 8.41 11.45
CA GLY A 174 31.88 9.11 10.54
C GLY A 174 31.29 9.40 9.16
N GLY A 175 30.03 9.07 8.90
CA GLY A 175 29.36 9.24 7.59
C GLY A 175 29.76 8.20 6.53
N ASN A 176 30.46 7.13 6.93
CA ASN A 176 30.79 6.04 6.00
C ASN A 176 29.55 5.18 5.76
N LEU A 177 29.23 4.97 4.47
CA LEU A 177 28.09 4.19 4.06
C LEU A 177 28.50 2.76 3.70
N VAL A 178 27.77 1.79 4.24
CA VAL A 178 27.84 0.38 3.84
C VAL A 178 26.45 -0.10 3.48
N ARG A 179 26.33 -1.14 2.66
CA ARG A 179 25.03 -1.64 2.23
C ARG A 179 24.97 -3.15 2.20
N VAL A 180 23.76 -3.64 2.34
CA VAL A 180 23.34 -4.98 1.94
C VAL A 180 22.28 -4.82 0.85
N GLN A 181 22.37 -5.62 -0.20
CA GLN A 181 21.43 -5.58 -1.31
C GLN A 181 21.16 -6.97 -1.86
N GLY A 182 20.01 -7.11 -2.52
CA GLY A 182 19.61 -8.36 -3.13
C GLY A 182 18.46 -8.20 -4.11
N ALA A 183 17.84 -9.32 -4.43
CA ALA A 183 16.69 -9.40 -5.34
C ALA A 183 15.49 -10.02 -4.63
N PHE A 184 14.30 -9.75 -5.17
CA PHE A 184 13.06 -10.35 -4.68
C PHE A 184 12.80 -11.69 -5.37
N SER A 185 12.37 -12.65 -4.57
CA SER A 185 11.82 -13.94 -5.03
C SER A 185 10.30 -13.89 -5.14
N SER A 186 9.64 -13.13 -4.26
CA SER A 186 8.19 -12.90 -4.30
C SER A 186 7.82 -11.48 -3.87
N LEU A 187 6.74 -10.95 -4.45
CA LEU A 187 6.11 -9.69 -4.05
C LEU A 187 4.60 -9.88 -4.17
N THR A 188 3.88 -9.77 -3.06
CA THR A 188 2.44 -10.08 -3.01
C THR A 188 1.66 -8.97 -2.32
N ALA A 189 0.50 -8.62 -2.89
CA ALA A 189 -0.46 -7.76 -2.21
C ALA A 189 -1.04 -8.49 -1.01
N VAL A 190 -1.09 -7.81 0.13
CA VAL A 190 -1.77 -8.31 1.33
C VAL A 190 -3.17 -7.71 1.36
N PRO A 191 -4.24 -8.52 1.19
CA PRO A 191 -5.60 -8.02 1.27
C PRO A 191 -5.87 -7.36 2.62
N LEU A 192 -6.68 -6.30 2.62
CA LEU A 192 -7.14 -5.69 3.87
C LEU A 192 -7.85 -6.76 4.73
N PRO A 193 -7.62 -6.78 6.06
CA PRO A 193 -8.29 -7.75 6.93
C PRO A 193 -9.81 -7.68 6.75
N ALA A 194 -10.45 -8.84 6.56
CA ALA A 194 -11.90 -8.94 6.34
C ALA A 194 -12.73 -8.26 7.44
N ALA A 195 -12.16 -8.15 8.65
CA ALA A 195 -12.76 -7.43 9.77
C ALA A 195 -13.03 -5.94 9.47
N VAL A 196 -12.17 -5.27 8.69
CA VAL A 196 -12.36 -3.86 8.31
C VAL A 196 -13.55 -3.72 7.35
N ILE A 197 -13.68 -4.66 6.41
CA ILE A 197 -14.80 -4.72 5.47
C ILE A 197 -16.10 -5.00 6.23
N LEU A 198 -16.07 -5.96 7.16
CA LEU A 198 -17.24 -6.34 7.96
C LEU A 198 -17.67 -5.23 8.92
N PHE A 199 -16.70 -4.51 9.50
CA PHE A 199 -16.97 -3.34 10.33
C PHE A 199 -17.61 -2.21 9.52
N GLY A 200 -17.09 -1.91 8.32
CA GLY A 200 -17.68 -0.92 7.42
C GLY A 200 -19.11 -1.29 7.00
N ALA A 201 -19.33 -2.54 6.60
CA ALA A 201 -20.67 -3.04 6.25
C ALA A 201 -21.63 -3.02 7.45
N GLY A 202 -21.13 -3.36 8.64
CA GLY A 202 -21.90 -3.33 9.89
C GLY A 202 -22.35 -1.92 10.28
N LEU A 203 -21.48 -0.92 10.09
CA LEU A 203 -21.79 0.49 10.40
C LEU A 203 -22.86 1.05 9.45
N ILE A 204 -22.79 0.72 8.16
CA ILE A 204 -23.82 1.07 7.17
C ILE A 204 -25.16 0.41 7.52
N SER A 205 -25.14 -0.86 7.91
CA SER A 205 -26.34 -1.59 8.36
C SER A 205 -26.99 -0.92 9.58
N LEU A 206 -26.18 -0.51 10.56
CA LEU A 206 -26.67 0.15 11.78
C LEU A 206 -27.27 1.54 11.52
N VAL A 207 -26.68 2.34 10.62
CA VAL A 207 -27.25 3.64 10.21
C VAL A 207 -28.57 3.45 9.45
N GLY A 208 -28.67 2.41 8.60
CA GLY A 208 -29.90 2.05 7.90
C GLY A 208 -31.03 1.58 8.84
N LEU A 209 -30.69 0.88 9.93
CA LEU A 209 -31.65 0.41 10.94
C LEU A 209 -32.03 1.48 11.98
N GLY A 210 -31.13 2.43 12.28
CA GLY A 210 -31.34 3.47 13.29
C GLY A 210 -32.37 4.55 12.90
N ALA A 211 -32.51 4.87 11.60
CA ALA A 211 -33.48 5.86 11.14
C ALA A 211 -34.93 5.34 11.06
N GLY A 212 -35.13 4.02 11.10
CA GLY A 212 -36.46 3.38 11.03
C GLY A 212 -37.06 2.96 12.38
N GLY A 213 -36.22 2.74 13.40
CA GLY A 213 -36.64 2.11 14.67
C GLY A 213 -37.39 3.02 15.66
N LEU A 214 -37.23 4.35 15.58
CA LEU A 214 -37.86 5.29 16.52
C LEU A 214 -39.30 5.70 16.14
N ARG A 215 -39.83 5.25 15.00
CA ARG A 215 -41.20 5.61 14.56
C ARG A 215 -42.30 4.71 15.12
N ASN A 216 -41.95 3.70 15.93
CA ASN A 216 -42.93 2.75 16.47
C ASN A 216 -43.02 2.70 18.00
N LEU A 217 -42.59 3.75 18.70
CA LEU A 217 -43.06 4.01 20.06
C LEU A 217 -44.44 4.67 19.99
N ARG A 218 -45.45 3.89 19.60
CA ARG A 218 -46.84 4.24 19.88
C ARG A 218 -47.01 4.25 21.39
N TRP A 219 -47.14 5.46 21.95
CA TRP A 219 -47.68 5.65 23.28
C TRP A 219 -49.07 4.99 23.35
N PRO A 220 -49.39 4.22 24.42
CA PRO A 220 -50.75 3.82 24.68
C PRO A 220 -51.56 5.10 24.96
N GLN A 221 -52.58 5.38 24.16
CA GLN A 221 -53.69 6.19 24.65
C GLN A 221 -54.55 5.28 25.51
N VAL A 222 -54.54 5.51 26.82
CA VAL A 222 -55.68 5.83 27.71
C VAL A 222 -55.12 5.97 29.12
#